data_AF-A0A927MPZ0-F1
#
_entry.id   AF-A0A927MPZ0-F1
#
_cell.length_a   1.000
_cell.length_b   1.000
_cell.length_c   1.000
_cell.angle_alpha   90.00
_cell.angle_beta   90.00
_cell.angle_gamma   90.00
#
_symmetry.space_group_name_H-M   'P 1'
#
loop_
_entity.id
_entity.type
_entity.pdbx_description
1 polymer ?
#
loop_
_entity_poly.entity_id
_entity_poly.type
_entity_poly.pdbx_seq_one_letter_code
_entity_poly.pdbx_strand_id
1 'polypeptide(L)'
;MGAGSGSEELYDLGGDHPQFDTKLEALANAVEKHLSAEENLEFPGLRETMSPEDLMKLAGVLETAEATAPTRPHPATGESGTVNTLAGPPLALFDRARDRIRDWTRDNT
;
A
#
# COMPACT_ATOMS: atom_id res chain seq x y z
N MET A 1 16.36 -15.53 1.71
CA MET A 1 15.84 -15.04 3.00
C MET A 1 14.67 -14.16 2.68
N GLY A 2 13.44 -14.67 2.87
CA GLY A 2 12.25 -13.85 2.68
C GLY A 2 12.18 -12.88 3.84
N ALA A 3 12.43 -11.60 3.58
CA ALA A 3 12.17 -10.55 4.55
C ALA A 3 10.64 -10.46 4.68
N GLY A 4 10.10 -10.85 5.84
CA GLY A 4 8.73 -10.56 6.21
C GLY A 4 8.51 -9.05 6.18
N SER A 5 7.25 -8.63 6.05
CA SER A 5 6.89 -7.21 6.10
C SER A 5 7.50 -6.53 7.34
N GLY A 6 7.97 -5.27 7.24
CA GLY A 6 8.63 -4.59 8.35
C GLY A 6 7.79 -4.54 9.66
N SER A 7 6.46 -4.62 9.55
CA SER A 7 5.54 -4.71 10.69
C SER A 7 5.47 -6.10 11.33
N GLU A 8 5.63 -7.17 10.54
CA GLU A 8 5.72 -8.55 11.03
C GLU A 8 7.03 -8.80 11.76
N GLU A 9 8.14 -8.31 11.19
CA GLU A 9 9.44 -8.43 11.83
C GLU A 9 9.42 -7.77 13.22
N LEU A 10 8.79 -6.60 13.35
CA LEU A 10 8.61 -5.92 14.63
C LEU A 10 7.69 -6.68 15.60
N TYR A 11 6.62 -7.28 15.08
CA TYR A 11 5.69 -8.07 15.89
C TYR A 11 6.38 -9.30 16.49
N ASP A 12 7.16 -10.02 15.69
CA ASP A 12 7.91 -11.20 16.12
C ASP A 12 9.09 -10.86 17.03
N LEU A 13 9.72 -9.69 16.82
CA LEU A 13 10.84 -9.23 17.63
C LEU A 13 10.47 -9.00 19.09
N GLY A 14 9.27 -8.48 19.34
CA GLY A 14 8.78 -8.10 20.66
C GLY A 14 9.34 -6.77 21.17
N GLY A 15 8.53 -6.03 21.93
CA GLY A 15 8.83 -4.66 22.38
C GLY A 15 10.06 -4.53 23.29
N ASP A 16 10.42 -5.58 24.02
CA ASP A 16 11.57 -5.57 24.93
C ASP A 16 12.91 -5.83 24.22
N HIS A 17 12.88 -6.12 22.92
CA HIS A 17 14.09 -6.47 22.19
C HIS A 17 14.95 -5.21 21.92
N PRO A 18 16.28 -5.26 22.10
CA PRO A 18 17.15 -4.09 21.95
C PRO A 18 17.13 -3.40 20.57
N GLN A 19 16.66 -4.10 19.53
CA GLN A 19 16.54 -3.56 18.16
C GLN A 19 15.13 -3.04 17.82
N PHE A 20 14.17 -3.14 18.75
CA PHE A 20 12.78 -2.78 18.50
C PHE A 20 12.63 -1.33 18.06
N ASP A 21 13.19 -0.39 18.82
CA ASP A 21 13.08 1.04 18.52
C ASP A 21 13.70 1.40 17.17
N THR A 22 14.88 0.85 16.85
CA THR A 22 15.54 1.08 15.56
C THR A 22 14.72 0.57 14.38
N LYS A 23 14.10 -0.61 14.52
CA LYS A 23 13.25 -1.17 13.46
C LYS A 23 11.92 -0.43 13.36
N LEU A 24 11.38 0.05 14.47
CA LEU A 24 10.17 0.85 14.50
C LEU A 24 10.38 2.19 13.79
N GLU A 25 11.52 2.83 14.03
CA GLU A 25 11.93 4.05 13.32
C GLU A 25 12.08 3.80 11.82
N ALA A 26 12.69 2.69 11.42
CA ALA A 26 12.80 2.31 10.00
C ALA A 26 11.42 2.11 9.35
N LEU A 27 10.48 1.45 10.04
CA LEU A 27 9.11 1.30 9.57
C LEU A 27 8.39 2.65 9.48
N ALA A 28 8.54 3.52 10.48
CA ALA A 28 7.93 4.85 10.48
C ALA A 28 8.41 5.69 9.28
N ASN A 29 9.72 5.70 9.01
CA ASN A 29 10.29 6.39 7.86
C ASN A 29 9.78 5.81 6.52
N ALA A 30 9.63 4.50 6.42
CA ALA A 30 9.07 3.85 5.24
C ALA A 30 7.60 4.23 5.00
N VAL A 31 6.79 4.26 6.07
CA VAL A 31 5.39 4.70 6.03
C VAL A 31 5.30 6.17 5.62
N GLU A 32 6.10 7.06 6.22
CA GLU A 32 6.10 8.49 5.87
C GLU A 32 6.46 8.72 4.40
N LYS A 33 7.49 8.03 3.90
CA LYS A 33 7.86 8.08 2.48
C LYS A 33 6.73 7.61 1.57
N HIS A 34 6.03 6.55 1.95
CA HIS A 34 4.91 6.02 1.17
C HIS A 34 3.73 7.01 1.15
N LEU A 35 3.30 7.50 2.30
CA LEU A 35 2.22 8.50 2.40
C LEU A 35 2.56 9.75 1.58
N SER A 36 3.80 10.24 1.66
CA SER A 36 4.24 11.40 0.87
C SER A 36 4.13 11.16 -0.65
N ALA A 37 4.42 9.95 -1.13
CA ALA A 37 4.24 9.60 -2.54
C ALA A 37 2.76 9.56 -2.92
N GLU A 38 1.91 8.94 -2.09
CA GLU A 38 0.47 8.86 -2.33
C GLU A 38 -0.18 10.26 -2.36
N GLU A 39 0.14 11.11 -1.39
CA GLU A 39 -0.46 12.43 -1.25
C GLU A 39 -0.06 13.40 -2.37
N ASN A 40 1.22 13.37 -2.78
CA ASN A 40 1.77 14.35 -3.70
C ASN A 40 1.75 13.91 -5.16
N LEU A 41 1.67 12.61 -5.43
CA LEU A 41 1.74 12.07 -6.79
C LEU A 41 0.51 11.23 -7.13
N GLU A 42 0.24 10.19 -6.36
CA GLU A 42 -0.74 9.18 -6.77
C GLU A 42 -2.19 9.68 -6.66
N PHE A 43 -2.59 10.24 -5.51
CA PHE A 43 -3.96 10.74 -5.33
C PHE A 43 -4.29 11.95 -6.23
N PRO A 44 -3.40 12.93 -6.45
CA PRO A 44 -3.62 13.96 -7.45
C PRO A 44 -3.81 13.37 -8.85
N GLY A 45 -2.92 12.46 -9.28
CA GLY A 45 -3.01 11.81 -10.58
C GLY A 45 -4.32 11.04 -10.76
N LEU A 46 -4.79 10.31 -9.75
CA LEU A 46 -6.10 9.64 -9.79
C LEU A 46 -7.25 10.63 -9.94
N ARG A 47 -7.24 11.75 -9.20
CA ARG A 47 -8.31 12.77 -9.29
C ARG A 47 -8.35 13.47 -10.64
N GLU A 48 -7.21 13.69 -11.27
CA GLU A 48 -7.11 14.36 -12.57
C GLU A 48 -7.50 13.44 -13.73
N THR A 49 -7.24 12.14 -13.61
CA THR A 49 -7.29 11.21 -14.76
C THR A 49 -8.45 10.20 -14.71
N MET A 50 -9.17 10.09 -13.60
CA MET A 50 -10.31 9.18 -13.45
C MET A 50 -11.61 9.93 -13.25
N SER A 51 -12.72 9.34 -13.71
CA SER A 51 -14.05 9.94 -13.49
C SER A 51 -14.48 9.75 -12.03
N PRO A 52 -15.36 10.62 -11.50
CA PRO A 52 -15.90 10.47 -10.15
C PRO A 52 -16.52 9.09 -9.89
N GLU A 53 -17.22 8.52 -10.87
CA GLU A 53 -17.85 7.20 -10.76
C GLU A 53 -16.82 6.07 -10.63
N ASP A 54 -15.70 6.17 -11.35
CA ASP A 54 -14.63 5.18 -11.28
C ASP A 54 -13.84 5.30 -9.96
N LEU A 55 -13.66 6.53 -9.44
CA LEU A 55 -13.09 6.77 -8.11
C LEU A 55 -13.98 6.20 -6.99
N MET A 56 -15.30 6.35 -7.08
CA MET A 56 -16.24 5.76 -6.12
C MET A 56 -16.19 4.23 -6.11
N LYS A 57 -16.05 3.60 -7.29
CA LYS A 57 -15.87 2.14 -7.36
C LYS A 57 -14.54 1.72 -6.74
N LEU A 58 -13.46 2.46 -7.00
CA LEU A 58 -12.15 2.18 -6.43
C LEU A 58 -12.17 2.29 -4.90
N ALA A 59 -12.87 3.29 -4.34
CA ALA A 59 -13.09 3.41 -2.90
C ALA A 59 -13.79 2.17 -2.31
N GLY A 60 -14.86 1.68 -2.94
CA GLY A 60 -15.55 0.47 -2.47
C GLY A 60 -14.68 -0.81 -2.53
N VAL A 61 -13.80 -0.91 -3.53
CA VAL A 61 -12.80 -1.99 -3.60
C VAL A 61 -11.81 -1.90 -2.43
N LEU A 62 -11.32 -0.69 -2.14
CA LEU A 62 -10.39 -0.45 -1.03
C LEU A 62 -11.04 -0.77 0.33
N GLU A 63 -12.27 -0.30 0.57
CA GLU A 63 -13.03 -0.60 1.79
C GLU A 63 -13.23 -2.12 1.99
N THR A 64 -13.52 -2.84 0.90
CA THR A 64 -13.68 -4.30 0.95
C THR A 64 -12.36 -5.00 1.24
N ALA A 65 -11.26 -4.53 0.63
CA ALA A 65 -9.92 -5.05 0.88
C ALA A 65 -9.49 -4.82 2.34
N GLU A 66 -9.77 -3.64 2.90
CA GLU A 66 -9.48 -3.31 4.31
C GLU A 66 -10.30 -4.18 5.25
N ALA A 67 -11.61 -4.31 5.01
CA ALA A 67 -12.50 -5.13 5.83
C ALA A 67 -12.14 -6.63 5.84
N THR A 68 -11.45 -7.10 4.79
CA THR A 68 -11.02 -8.50 4.64
C THR A 68 -9.55 -8.71 4.94
N ALA A 69 -8.80 -7.65 5.24
CA ALA A 69 -7.39 -7.73 5.57
C ALA A 69 -7.17 -8.48 6.89
N PRO A 70 -6.17 -9.37 6.98
CA PRO A 70 -5.80 -10.01 8.24
C PRO A 70 -5.46 -8.98 9.33
N THR A 71 -5.95 -9.19 10.55
CA THR A 71 -5.68 -8.30 11.70
C THR A 71 -4.31 -8.54 12.36
N ARG A 72 -3.54 -9.51 11.85
CA ARG A 72 -2.14 -9.74 12.20
C ARG A 72 -1.27 -9.67 10.96
N PRO A 73 -0.01 -9.19 11.08
CA PRO A 73 0.94 -9.23 9.98
C PRO A 73 1.04 -10.66 9.44
N HIS A 74 0.94 -10.83 8.12
CA HIS A 74 1.06 -12.14 7.49
C HIS A 74 2.33 -12.19 6.63
N PRO A 75 3.13 -13.29 6.67
CA PRO A 75 4.42 -13.46 5.98
C PRO A 75 4.43 -13.31 4.45
N ALA A 76 3.29 -13.03 3.84
CA ALA A 76 3.13 -12.97 2.40
C ALA A 76 2.92 -11.53 1.86
N THR A 77 2.89 -10.51 2.71
CA THR A 77 2.84 -9.11 2.28
C THR A 77 4.26 -8.56 2.16
N GLY A 78 4.99 -8.95 1.11
CA GLY A 78 6.36 -8.44 0.88
C GLY A 78 6.41 -6.92 0.68
N GLU A 79 7.62 -6.35 0.70
CA GLU A 79 7.90 -4.89 0.59
C GLU A 79 7.54 -4.24 -0.75
N SER A 80 6.88 -4.96 -1.64
CA SER A 80 6.22 -4.35 -2.79
C SER A 80 4.76 -4.20 -2.41
N GLY A 81 4.22 -2.98 -2.42
CA GLY A 81 2.79 -2.66 -2.28
C GLY A 81 1.92 -3.25 -3.40
N THR A 82 2.30 -4.40 -3.91
CA THR A 82 1.73 -5.14 -5.02
C THR A 82 1.88 -6.63 -4.69
N VAL A 83 0.73 -7.24 -4.42
CA VAL A 83 0.45 -8.68 -4.57
C VAL A 83 0.90 -9.59 -3.40
N ASN A 84 -0.04 -9.86 -2.47
CA ASN A 84 -0.52 -11.25 -2.31
C ASN A 84 -1.93 -11.42 -1.70
N THR A 85 -2.77 -10.38 -1.63
CA THR A 85 -4.19 -10.51 -1.23
C THR A 85 -5.16 -9.88 -2.24
N LEU A 86 -4.82 -9.95 -3.54
CA LEU A 86 -5.82 -9.78 -4.61
C LEU A 86 -6.65 -11.07 -4.77
N ALA A 87 -7.21 -11.57 -3.67
CA ALA A 87 -8.30 -12.54 -3.68
C ALA A 87 -9.65 -11.80 -3.64
N GLY A 88 -9.77 -10.64 -4.31
CA GLY A 88 -10.98 -9.83 -4.30
C GLY A 88 -11.18 -8.92 -5.54
N PRO A 89 -12.45 -8.56 -5.87
CA PRO A 89 -12.84 -7.95 -7.14
C PRO A 89 -12.54 -6.44 -7.26
N PRO A 90 -12.51 -5.88 -8.48
CA PRO A 90 -12.06 -6.48 -9.72
C PRO A 90 -10.67 -5.94 -10.10
N LEU A 91 -9.74 -6.86 -10.33
CA LEU A 91 -8.36 -6.62 -10.79
C LEU A 91 -8.27 -5.54 -11.88
N ALA A 92 -9.23 -5.50 -12.80
CA ALA A 92 -9.28 -4.55 -13.90
C ALA A 92 -9.43 -3.07 -13.45
N LEU A 93 -10.12 -2.79 -12.34
CA LEU A 93 -10.19 -1.41 -11.82
C LEU A 93 -8.87 -0.99 -11.19
N PHE A 94 -8.21 -1.91 -10.49
CA PHE A 94 -6.88 -1.68 -9.92
C PHE A 94 -5.83 -1.48 -11.01
N ASP A 95 -5.80 -2.35 -12.02
CA ASP A 95 -4.90 -2.24 -13.17
C ASP A 95 -5.10 -0.90 -13.89
N ARG A 96 -6.36 -0.49 -14.11
CA ARG A 96 -6.65 0.81 -14.71
C ARG A 96 -6.17 1.97 -13.84
N ALA A 97 -6.37 1.94 -12.54
CA ALA A 97 -5.89 2.99 -11.63
C ALA A 97 -4.35 3.08 -11.67
N ARG A 98 -3.68 1.94 -11.61
CA ARG A 98 -2.21 1.84 -11.71
C ARG A 98 -1.67 2.41 -13.02
N ASP A 99 -2.28 2.05 -14.15
CA ASP A 99 -1.86 2.54 -15.46
C ASP A 99 -2.01 4.08 -15.54
N ARG A 100 -3.09 4.64 -14.99
CA ARG A 100 -3.30 6.09 -14.97
C ARG A 100 -2.30 6.84 -14.10
N ILE A 101 -1.97 6.33 -12.91
CA ILE A 101 -0.93 6.91 -12.05
C ILE A 101 0.42 6.88 -12.76
N ARG A 102 0.75 5.75 -13.40
CA ARG A 102 2.01 5.57 -14.11
C ARG A 102 2.16 6.54 -15.28
N ASP A 103 1.10 6.71 -16.06
CA ASP A 103 1.11 7.63 -17.20
C ASP A 103 1.22 9.09 -16.73
N TRP A 104 0.43 9.48 -15.73
CA TRP A 104 0.53 10.82 -15.13
C TRP A 104 1.92 11.13 -14.57
N THR A 105 2.53 10.19 -13.84
CA THR A 105 3.87 10.39 -13.25
C THR A 105 4.93 10.62 -14.33
N ARG A 106 4.81 9.97 -15.50
CA ARG A 106 5.73 10.18 -16.64
C ARG A 106 5.55 11.55 -17.28
N ASP A 107 4.33 12.08 -17.25
CA ASP A 107 4.01 13.38 -17.85
C ASP A 107 4.36 14.54 -16.90
N ASN A 108 4.47 14.28 -15.60
CA ASN A 108 4.65 15.27 -14.53
C ASN A 108 6.03 15.20 -13.81
N THR A 109 6.99 14.43 -14.32
CA THR A 109 8.39 14.35 -13.83
C THR A 109 9.38 14.73 -14.93
#